data_AF-A0A965UW33-F1
#
_entry.id   AF-A0A965UW33-F1
#
_cell.length_a   1.000
_cell.length_b   1.000
_cell.length_c   1.000
_cell.angle_alpha   90.00
_cell.angle_beta   90.00
_cell.angle_gamma   90.00
#
_symmetry.space_group_name_H-M   'P 1'
#
loop_
_entity.id
_entity.type
_entity.pdbx_description
1 polymer ?
#
loop_
_entity_poly.entity_id
_entity_poly.type
_entity_poly.pdbx_seq_one_letter_code
_entity_poly.pdbx_strand_id
1 'polypeptide(L)'
;THRMAIAQTIITTAQQAPQLHDMREAYSRFYSAMGVNDVDKLLPPPEQVAPADPVSENMTLFKGGKAQAGPDQNHEAHIQSHYAFLDDPRYGALEDPSLDGVRAALKAHIAEHMAFRYRQEIEQIIGGPLPIGQPVPKQVEDQIALAVASASAALASSSRSMVEKPLSKEDIKVLELEQRRREADQKFSLGKESNIIEAGKVSLEAAAKGVELDLTAEQIAKENINAT
;
A
#
# COMPACT_ATOMS: atom_id res chain seq x y z
N THR A 1 25.35 -41.84 -6.95
CA THR A 1 24.86 -42.08 -5.57
C THR A 1 25.57 -41.23 -4.52
N HIS A 2 26.89 -40.97 -4.57
CA HIS A 2 27.54 -40.06 -3.60
C HIS A 2 27.20 -38.56 -3.79
N ARG A 3 27.23 -38.05 -5.04
CA ARG A 3 26.90 -36.64 -5.34
C ARG A 3 25.48 -36.22 -4.93
N MET A 4 24.53 -37.14 -5.08
CA MET A 4 23.12 -36.90 -4.72
C MET A 4 22.90 -36.84 -3.21
N ALA A 5 23.61 -37.68 -2.43
CA ALA A 5 23.57 -37.61 -0.98
C ALA A 5 24.09 -36.26 -0.46
N ILE A 6 25.22 -35.78 -1.02
CA ILE A 6 25.77 -34.46 -0.68
C ILE A 6 24.77 -33.35 -1.03
N ALA A 7 24.19 -33.39 -2.23
CA ALA A 7 23.26 -32.37 -2.65
C ALA A 7 21.97 -32.35 -1.81
N GLN A 8 21.49 -33.52 -1.38
CA GLN A 8 20.37 -33.64 -0.45
C GLN A 8 20.70 -33.02 0.92
N THR A 9 21.91 -33.27 1.44
CA THR A 9 22.36 -32.62 2.69
C THR A 9 22.43 -31.11 2.52
N ILE A 10 22.97 -30.61 1.40
CA ILE A 10 23.06 -29.16 1.12
C ILE A 10 21.67 -28.52 1.15
N ILE A 11 20.68 -29.07 0.43
CA ILE A 11 19.34 -28.46 0.40
C ILE A 11 18.64 -28.55 1.76
N THR A 12 18.79 -29.67 2.50
CA THR A 12 18.22 -29.81 3.85
C THR A 12 18.84 -28.80 4.82
N THR A 13 20.17 -28.61 4.79
CA THR A 13 20.85 -27.61 5.63
C THR A 13 20.45 -26.19 5.23
N ALA A 14 20.34 -25.90 3.93
CA ALA A 14 19.92 -24.59 3.45
C ALA A 14 18.48 -24.25 3.90
N GLN A 15 17.57 -25.23 3.87
CA GLN A 15 16.18 -25.07 4.34
C GLN A 15 16.07 -24.79 5.85
N GLN A 16 17.04 -25.22 6.67
CA GLN A 16 17.05 -24.95 8.11
C GLN A 16 17.44 -23.51 8.46
N ALA A 17 18.20 -22.85 7.58
CA ALA A 17 18.64 -21.47 7.76
C ALA A 17 18.66 -20.75 6.41
N PRO A 18 17.50 -20.50 5.78
CA PRO A 18 17.41 -19.89 4.45
C PRO A 18 17.99 -18.47 4.42
N GLN A 19 18.03 -17.78 5.55
CA GLN A 19 18.68 -16.47 5.69
C GLN A 19 20.21 -16.50 5.61
N LEU A 20 20.84 -17.68 5.78
CA LEU A 20 22.30 -17.85 5.72
C LEU A 20 22.77 -18.49 4.40
N HIS A 21 21.84 -19.02 3.60
CA HIS A 21 22.16 -19.81 2.42
C HIS A 21 21.51 -19.23 1.17
N ASP A 22 22.24 -19.26 0.06
CA ASP A 22 21.63 -19.04 -1.25
C ASP A 22 20.79 -20.28 -1.62
N MET A 23 19.49 -20.14 -1.44
CA MET A 23 18.53 -21.21 -1.73
C MET A 23 18.52 -21.58 -3.22
N ARG A 24 18.70 -20.61 -4.12
CA ARG A 24 18.72 -20.87 -5.56
C ARG A 24 19.91 -21.74 -5.93
N GLU A 25 21.09 -21.43 -5.40
CA GLU A 25 22.29 -22.25 -5.62
C GLU A 25 22.14 -23.65 -4.99
N ALA A 26 21.55 -23.74 -3.80
CA ALA A 26 21.26 -25.03 -3.16
C ALA A 26 20.33 -25.91 -4.02
N TYR A 27 19.24 -25.33 -4.55
CA TYR A 27 18.35 -26.03 -5.48
C TYR A 27 19.06 -26.36 -6.81
N SER A 28 19.91 -25.48 -7.32
CA SER A 28 20.65 -25.69 -8.57
C SER A 28 21.56 -26.91 -8.48
N ARG A 29 22.32 -27.02 -7.38
CA ARG A 29 23.18 -28.18 -7.08
C ARG A 29 22.36 -29.46 -6.90
N PHE A 30 21.19 -29.36 -6.29
CA PHE A 30 20.28 -30.48 -6.11
C PHE A 30 19.75 -31.01 -7.46
N TYR A 31 19.22 -30.14 -8.32
CA TYR A 31 18.75 -30.53 -9.66
C TYR A 31 19.89 -31.09 -10.54
N SER A 32 21.06 -30.44 -10.50
CA SER A 32 22.25 -30.93 -11.20
C SER A 32 22.68 -32.32 -10.73
N ALA A 33 22.60 -32.60 -9.43
CA ALA A 33 22.96 -33.91 -8.88
C ALA A 33 21.94 -35.02 -9.22
N MET A 34 20.68 -34.65 -9.47
CA MET A 34 19.64 -35.56 -9.99
C MET A 34 19.77 -35.81 -11.50
N GLY A 35 20.72 -35.16 -12.18
CA GLY A 35 20.90 -35.30 -13.63
C GLY A 35 19.88 -34.53 -14.47
N VAL A 36 19.22 -33.52 -13.87
CA VAL A 36 18.33 -32.62 -14.61
C VAL A 36 19.18 -31.70 -15.48
N ASN A 37 18.96 -31.77 -16.79
CA ASN A 37 19.53 -30.80 -17.73
C ASN A 37 18.65 -29.54 -17.75
N ASP A 38 19.22 -28.41 -18.16
CA ASP A 38 18.55 -27.10 -18.21
C ASP A 38 18.01 -26.61 -16.84
N VAL A 39 18.82 -26.74 -15.78
CA VAL A 39 18.46 -26.29 -14.41
C VAL A 39 17.98 -24.83 -14.39
N ASP A 40 18.53 -23.96 -15.24
CA ASP A 40 18.14 -22.55 -15.34
C ASP A 40 16.68 -22.36 -15.82
N LYS A 41 16.09 -23.33 -16.52
CA LYS A 41 14.66 -23.30 -16.89
C LYS A 41 13.75 -23.60 -15.69
N LEU A 42 14.26 -24.32 -14.69
CA LEU A 42 13.54 -24.65 -13.46
C LEU A 42 13.79 -23.63 -12.35
N LEU A 43 14.91 -22.92 -12.42
CA LEU A 43 15.27 -21.83 -11.54
C LEU A 43 15.33 -20.53 -12.36
N PRO A 44 14.19 -19.92 -12.74
CA PRO A 44 14.19 -18.67 -13.47
C PRO A 44 14.99 -17.62 -12.69
N PRO A 45 15.83 -16.78 -13.35
CA PRO A 45 16.60 -15.73 -12.70
C PRO A 45 15.73 -14.90 -11.76
N PRO A 46 16.29 -14.35 -10.66
CA PRO A 46 15.54 -13.42 -9.84
C PRO A 46 14.99 -12.34 -10.76
N GLU A 47 13.67 -12.14 -10.72
CA GLU A 47 13.01 -11.15 -11.55
C GLU A 47 13.65 -9.79 -11.25
N GLN A 48 14.28 -9.18 -12.26
CA GLN A 48 14.76 -7.82 -12.14
C GLN A 48 13.53 -6.93 -12.19
N VAL A 49 13.15 -6.41 -11.02
CA VAL A 49 12.02 -5.51 -10.90
C VAL A 49 12.49 -4.14 -11.33
N ALA A 50 12.02 -3.69 -12.49
CA ALA A 50 12.24 -2.32 -12.91
C ALA A 50 11.38 -1.38 -12.06
N PRO A 51 11.92 -0.23 -11.61
CA PRO A 51 11.11 0.81 -10.97
C PRO A 51 9.97 1.26 -11.89
N ALA A 52 8.77 1.41 -11.34
CA ALA A 52 7.58 1.82 -12.09
C ALA A 52 6.84 2.97 -11.38
N ASP A 53 5.73 3.44 -11.92
CA ASP A 53 4.90 4.44 -11.24
C ASP A 53 4.14 3.81 -10.05
N PRO A 54 3.74 4.60 -9.03
CA PRO A 54 3.15 4.04 -7.81
C PRO A 54 1.84 3.28 -8.05
N VAL A 55 1.07 3.61 -9.09
CA VAL A 55 -0.18 2.90 -9.41
C VAL A 55 0.14 1.53 -10.00
N SER A 56 1.07 1.46 -10.95
CA SER A 56 1.53 0.17 -11.51
C SER A 56 2.12 -0.74 -10.45
N GLU A 57 2.87 -0.20 -9.50
CA GLU A 57 3.43 -0.95 -8.37
C GLU A 57 2.34 -1.44 -7.42
N ASN A 58 1.33 -0.61 -7.09
CA ASN A 58 0.16 -1.04 -6.31
C ASN A 58 -0.56 -2.22 -6.98
N MET A 59 -0.80 -2.12 -8.29
CA MET A 59 -1.42 -3.20 -9.07
C MET A 59 -0.57 -4.47 -9.07
N THR A 60 0.75 -4.32 -9.11
CA THR A 60 1.71 -5.44 -9.13
C THR A 60 1.75 -6.14 -7.78
N LEU A 61 1.87 -5.38 -6.69
CA LEU A 61 1.87 -5.88 -5.33
C LEU A 61 0.54 -6.55 -4.98
N PHE A 62 -0.59 -6.01 -5.45
CA PHE A 62 -1.91 -6.62 -5.26
C PHE A 62 -2.04 -8.00 -5.94
N LYS A 63 -1.29 -8.23 -7.03
CA LYS A 63 -1.21 -9.53 -7.71
C LYS A 63 -0.20 -10.49 -7.09
N GLY A 64 0.44 -10.11 -5.98
CA GLY A 64 1.51 -10.89 -5.34
C GLY A 64 2.87 -10.75 -6.04
N GLY A 65 3.02 -9.76 -6.92
CA GLY A 65 4.30 -9.42 -7.54
C GLY A 65 5.22 -8.66 -6.58
N LYS A 66 6.33 -8.14 -7.11
CA LYS A 66 7.32 -7.35 -6.37
C LYS A 66 7.42 -5.95 -6.96
N ALA A 67 7.71 -4.97 -6.11
CA ALA A 67 8.07 -3.61 -6.49
C ALA A 67 9.49 -3.31 -5.98
N GLN A 68 10.19 -2.38 -6.61
CA GLN A 68 11.53 -1.96 -6.21
C GLN A 68 11.69 -0.47 -6.48
N ALA A 69 12.16 0.28 -5.48
CA ALA A 69 12.40 1.71 -5.64
C ALA A 69 13.65 1.98 -6.48
N GLY A 70 13.54 2.96 -7.38
CA GLY A 70 14.63 3.42 -8.25
C GLY A 70 15.23 4.74 -7.75
N PRO A 71 16.54 4.98 -7.94
CA PRO A 71 17.24 6.16 -7.39
C PRO A 71 16.76 7.51 -7.95
N ASP A 72 16.17 7.50 -9.15
CA ASP A 72 15.76 8.71 -9.88
C ASP A 72 14.27 9.08 -9.67
N GLN A 73 13.54 8.30 -8.86
CA GLN A 73 12.12 8.56 -8.59
C GLN A 73 11.95 9.75 -7.64
N ASN A 74 10.81 10.44 -7.75
CA ASN A 74 10.41 11.43 -6.75
C ASN A 74 9.90 10.70 -5.50
N HIS A 75 10.80 10.35 -4.59
CA HIS A 75 10.48 9.51 -3.44
C HIS A 75 9.41 10.11 -2.52
N GLU A 76 9.39 11.43 -2.33
CA GLU A 76 8.37 12.07 -1.48
C GLU A 76 6.96 11.89 -2.05
N ALA A 77 6.75 12.23 -3.33
CA ALA A 77 5.46 12.06 -3.98
C ALA A 77 5.05 10.57 -4.06
N HIS A 78 6.03 9.69 -4.24
CA HIS A 78 5.80 8.25 -4.30
C HIS A 78 5.35 7.67 -2.95
N ILE A 79 6.03 8.05 -1.86
CA ILE A 79 5.65 7.70 -0.48
C ILE A 79 4.22 8.16 -0.18
N GLN A 80 3.91 9.43 -0.51
CA GLN A 80 2.57 9.98 -0.30
C GLN A 80 1.49 9.20 -1.08
N SER A 81 1.81 8.79 -2.32
CA SER A 81 0.89 7.99 -3.14
C SER A 81 0.59 6.62 -2.51
N HIS A 82 1.60 5.95 -1.97
CA HIS A 82 1.43 4.66 -1.30
C HIS A 82 0.69 4.76 0.04
N TYR A 83 0.94 5.80 0.83
CA TYR A 83 0.16 6.06 2.04
C TYR A 83 -1.30 6.35 1.71
N ALA A 84 -1.58 7.19 0.70
CA ALA A 84 -2.94 7.48 0.28
C ALA A 84 -3.69 6.21 -0.17
N PHE A 85 -2.99 5.25 -0.78
CA PHE A 85 -3.58 3.95 -1.13
C PHE A 85 -3.85 3.08 0.09
N LEU A 86 -2.91 3.00 1.05
CA LEU A 86 -3.10 2.22 2.29
C LEU A 86 -4.25 2.75 3.15
N ASP A 87 -4.42 4.07 3.18
CA ASP A 87 -5.45 4.75 3.96
C ASP A 87 -6.82 4.78 3.27
N ASP A 88 -6.92 4.29 2.01
CA ASP A 88 -8.19 4.25 1.28
C ASP A 88 -9.20 3.34 2.02
N PRO A 89 -10.36 3.86 2.46
CA PRO A 89 -11.37 3.07 3.16
C PRO A 89 -11.86 1.86 2.35
N ARG A 90 -11.81 1.94 1.01
CA ARG A 90 -12.19 0.84 0.12
C ARG A 90 -11.19 -0.30 0.18
N TYR A 91 -9.91 0.01 0.38
CA TYR A 91 -8.87 -0.99 0.59
C TYR A 91 -8.92 -1.55 2.02
N GLY A 92 -9.17 -0.70 3.02
CA GLY A 92 -9.34 -1.11 4.41
C GLY A 92 -10.57 -2.00 4.66
N ALA A 93 -11.64 -1.80 3.89
CA ALA A 93 -12.88 -2.60 3.99
C ALA A 93 -12.74 -4.02 3.41
N LEU A 94 -11.63 -4.34 2.73
CA LEU A 94 -11.37 -5.69 2.26
C LEU A 94 -10.85 -6.55 3.43
N GLU A 95 -11.76 -7.31 4.03
CA GLU A 95 -11.46 -8.34 5.03
C GLU A 95 -10.93 -9.62 4.37
N ASP A 96 -9.75 -9.54 3.77
CA ASP A 96 -9.06 -10.69 3.18
C ASP A 96 -7.66 -10.87 3.81
N PRO A 97 -7.40 -11.99 4.51
CA PRO A 97 -6.08 -12.32 5.07
C PRO A 97 -4.95 -12.32 4.03
N SER A 98 -5.25 -12.55 2.75
CA SER A 98 -4.25 -12.48 1.68
C SER A 98 -3.67 -11.07 1.50
N LEU A 99 -4.40 -10.03 1.92
CA LEU A 99 -3.99 -8.63 1.83
C LEU A 99 -2.98 -8.23 2.91
N ASP A 100 -2.80 -9.01 3.97
CA ASP A 100 -1.78 -8.72 4.98
C ASP A 100 -0.38 -8.78 4.38
N GLY A 101 -0.15 -9.74 3.48
CA GLY A 101 1.09 -9.82 2.69
C GLY A 101 1.28 -8.60 1.80
N VAL A 102 0.21 -8.12 1.17
CA VAL A 102 0.24 -6.91 0.31
C VAL A 102 0.56 -5.67 1.15
N ARG A 103 -0.07 -5.51 2.32
CA ARG A 103 0.21 -4.40 3.26
C ARG A 103 1.66 -4.41 3.73
N ALA A 104 2.19 -5.59 4.04
CA ALA A 104 3.59 -5.74 4.44
C ALA A 104 4.54 -5.37 3.29
N ALA A 105 4.25 -5.84 2.07
CA ALA A 105 5.05 -5.53 0.90
C ALA A 105 5.01 -4.04 0.54
N LEU A 106 3.85 -3.39 0.64
CA LEU A 106 3.73 -1.94 0.42
C LEU A 106 4.54 -1.15 1.45
N LYS A 107 4.48 -1.53 2.73
CA LYS A 107 5.28 -0.90 3.79
C LYS A 107 6.78 -1.10 3.59
N ALA A 108 7.20 -2.28 3.15
CA ALA A 108 8.60 -2.54 2.80
C ALA A 108 9.06 -1.65 1.64
N HIS A 109 8.23 -1.52 0.60
CA HIS A 109 8.51 -0.64 -0.54
C HIS A 109 8.56 0.85 -0.15
N ILE A 110 7.63 1.31 0.70
CA ILE A 110 7.70 2.66 1.30
C ILE A 110 9.03 2.86 2.03
N ALA A 111 9.51 1.87 2.77
CA ALA A 111 10.80 1.95 3.46
C ALA A 111 11.99 2.06 2.49
N GLU A 112 11.94 1.41 1.32
CA GLU A 112 12.93 1.60 0.26
C GLU A 112 12.96 3.05 -0.22
N HIS A 113 11.79 3.64 -0.51
CA HIS A 113 11.70 5.05 -0.88
C HIS A 113 12.19 5.98 0.24
N MET A 114 11.91 5.68 1.51
CA MET A 114 12.43 6.46 2.64
C MET A 114 13.95 6.43 2.71
N ALA A 115 14.57 5.27 2.45
CA ALA A 115 16.03 5.15 2.41
C ALA A 115 16.63 5.99 1.27
N PHE A 116 16.03 5.96 0.08
CA PHE A 116 16.47 6.80 -1.03
C PHE A 116 16.23 8.29 -0.79
N ARG A 117 15.08 8.68 -0.22
CA ARG A 117 14.80 10.07 0.14
C ARG A 117 15.82 10.60 1.14
N TYR A 118 16.09 9.83 2.20
CA TYR A 118 17.10 10.17 3.19
C TYR A 118 18.47 10.38 2.54
N ARG A 119 18.85 9.49 1.62
CA ARG A 119 20.09 9.64 0.87
C ARG A 119 20.11 10.92 0.04
N GLN A 120 19.06 11.22 -0.72
CA GLN A 120 18.98 12.45 -1.51
C GLN A 120 19.11 13.70 -0.62
N GLU A 121 18.48 13.71 0.56
CA GLU A 121 18.60 14.79 1.55
C GLU A 121 20.05 14.94 2.06
N ILE A 122 20.74 13.83 2.34
CA ILE A 122 22.14 13.84 2.77
C ILE A 122 23.06 14.32 1.63
N GLU A 123 22.87 13.83 0.41
CA GLU A 123 23.64 14.24 -0.77
C GLU A 123 23.47 15.73 -1.07
N GLN A 124 22.27 16.28 -0.85
CA GLN A 124 22.01 17.72 -0.95
C GLN A 124 22.79 18.52 0.09
N ILE A 125 22.86 18.06 1.34
CA ILE A 125 23.61 18.74 2.41
C ILE A 125 25.12 18.66 2.17
N ILE A 126 25.61 17.51 1.71
CA ILE A 126 27.03 17.31 1.38
C ILE A 126 27.42 18.05 0.10
N GLY A 127 26.47 18.28 -0.82
CA GLY A 127 26.68 18.94 -2.10
C GLY A 127 27.24 18.02 -3.19
N GLY A 128 27.01 16.70 -3.09
CA GLY A 128 27.51 15.73 -4.07
C GLY A 128 26.98 14.32 -3.86
N PRO A 129 27.08 13.44 -4.88
CA PRO A 129 26.57 12.07 -4.81
C PRO A 129 27.42 11.18 -3.91
N LEU A 130 26.77 10.28 -3.18
CA LEU A 130 27.41 9.23 -2.39
C LEU A 130 27.67 7.98 -3.25
N PRO A 131 28.78 7.26 -3.03
CA PRO A 131 29.05 6.00 -3.71
C PRO A 131 28.05 4.92 -3.29
N ILE A 132 27.36 4.31 -4.26
CA ILE A 132 26.36 3.26 -4.03
C ILE A 132 27.01 1.90 -4.18
N GLY A 133 27.01 1.09 -3.11
CA GLY A 133 27.35 -0.34 -3.19
C GLY A 133 28.73 -0.63 -3.78
N GLN A 134 29.59 0.39 -3.90
CA GLN A 134 30.93 0.29 -4.43
C GLN A 134 31.91 0.27 -3.26
N PRO A 135 32.81 -0.72 -3.20
CA PRO A 135 33.83 -0.75 -2.17
C PRO A 135 34.73 0.47 -2.36
N VAL A 136 34.80 1.32 -1.33
CA VAL A 136 35.70 2.46 -1.26
C VAL A 136 36.89 2.14 -0.35
N PRO A 137 38.07 2.75 -0.58
CA PRO A 137 39.17 2.61 0.37
C PRO A 137 38.75 3.05 1.77
N LYS A 138 39.22 2.36 2.82
CA LYS A 138 38.84 2.65 4.22
C LYS A 138 38.97 4.14 4.61
N GLN A 139 40.03 4.80 4.15
CA GLN A 139 40.21 6.24 4.42
C GLN A 139 39.11 7.11 3.80
N VAL A 140 38.60 6.74 2.62
CA VAL A 140 37.49 7.41 1.95
C VAL A 140 36.17 7.05 2.64
N GLU A 141 36.00 5.80 3.07
CA GLU A 141 34.86 5.37 3.89
C GLU A 141 34.74 6.18 5.17
N ASP A 142 35.83 6.34 5.92
CA ASP A 142 35.87 7.10 7.17
C ASP A 142 35.50 8.58 6.94
N GLN A 143 35.96 9.17 5.83
CA GLN A 143 35.60 10.55 5.43
C GLN A 143 34.13 10.67 5.07
N ILE A 144 33.58 9.72 4.30
CA ILE A 144 32.17 9.67 3.96
C ILE A 144 31.33 9.53 5.23
N ALA A 145 31.72 8.64 6.15
CA ALA A 145 31.02 8.42 7.40
C ALA A 145 30.96 9.70 8.25
N LEU A 146 32.07 10.46 8.33
CA LEU A 146 32.10 11.74 9.03
C LEU A 146 31.18 12.79 8.36
N ALA A 147 31.22 12.89 7.02
CA ALA A 147 30.40 13.82 6.26
C ALA A 147 28.90 13.49 6.40
N VAL A 148 28.55 12.20 6.27
CA VAL A 148 27.19 11.70 6.48
C VAL A 148 26.74 11.98 7.91
N ALA A 149 27.54 11.68 8.94
CA ALA A 149 27.17 11.94 10.32
C ALA A 149 26.86 13.43 10.58
N SER A 150 27.68 14.33 10.03
CA SER A 150 27.45 15.77 10.12
C SER A 150 26.17 16.19 9.38
N ALA A 151 25.96 15.68 8.17
CA ALA A 151 24.76 15.95 7.39
C ALA A 151 23.49 15.41 8.06
N SER A 152 23.52 14.21 8.64
CA SER A 152 22.43 13.60 9.38
C SER A 152 22.04 14.44 10.61
N ALA A 153 23.02 14.99 11.33
CA ALA A 153 22.76 15.87 12.46
C ALA A 153 22.10 17.19 12.01
N ALA A 154 22.58 17.78 10.92
CA ALA A 154 21.99 18.98 10.33
C ALA A 154 20.54 18.74 9.87
N LEU A 155 20.31 17.64 9.14
CA LEU A 155 18.98 17.21 8.71
C LEU A 155 18.04 17.03 9.91
N ALA A 156 18.46 16.31 10.95
CA ALA A 156 17.66 16.08 12.14
C ALA A 156 17.33 17.37 12.92
N SER A 157 18.19 18.39 12.85
CA SER A 157 17.91 19.71 13.42
C SER A 157 16.89 20.51 12.59
N SER A 158 17.01 20.44 11.25
CA SER A 158 16.07 21.04 10.31
C SER A 158 14.67 20.43 10.44
N SER A 159 14.57 19.10 10.48
CA SER A 159 13.30 18.41 10.68
C SER A 159 12.67 18.74 12.04
N ARG A 160 13.45 18.86 13.11
CA ARG A 160 12.92 19.30 14.42
C ARG A 160 12.36 20.72 14.37
N SER A 161 12.99 21.64 13.65
CA SER A 161 12.45 22.99 13.45
C SER A 161 11.17 23.02 12.61
N MET A 162 10.93 22.00 11.77
CA MET A 162 9.66 21.82 11.05
C MET A 162 8.60 21.10 11.89
N VAL A 163 9.00 20.29 12.89
CA VAL A 163 8.10 19.57 13.80
C VAL A 163 7.76 20.39 15.06
N GLU A 164 8.52 21.44 15.39
CA GLU A 164 8.24 22.37 16.49
C GLU A 164 7.40 23.57 16.05
N LYS A 165 6.12 23.31 15.80
CA LYS A 165 5.09 24.10 16.46
C LYS A 165 4.11 23.12 17.08
N PRO A 166 4.25 22.72 18.36
CA PRO A 166 3.11 22.11 19.04
C PRO A 166 1.94 23.08 18.86
N LEU A 167 0.85 22.59 18.25
CA LEU A 167 -0.38 23.37 18.08
C LEU A 167 -0.68 24.06 19.41
N SER A 168 -0.82 25.38 19.42
CA SER A 168 -1.18 26.07 20.66
C SER A 168 -2.52 25.52 21.16
N LYS A 169 -2.86 25.72 22.43
CA LYS A 169 -4.18 25.32 22.94
C LYS A 169 -5.32 25.97 22.12
N GLU A 170 -5.08 27.15 21.53
CA GLU A 170 -6.00 27.77 20.57
C GLU A 170 -6.06 27.00 19.25
N ASP A 171 -4.93 26.59 18.67
CA ASP A 171 -4.89 25.86 17.40
C ASP A 171 -5.55 24.48 17.51
N ILE A 172 -5.36 23.77 18.62
CA ILE A 172 -6.05 22.50 18.92
C ILE A 172 -7.57 22.72 19.00
N LYS A 173 -7.99 23.82 19.63
CA LYS A 173 -9.41 24.16 19.79
C LYS A 173 -10.05 24.55 18.45
N VAL A 174 -9.31 25.24 17.58
CA VAL A 174 -9.76 25.55 16.20
C VAL A 174 -9.91 24.26 15.39
N LEU A 175 -8.96 23.34 15.49
CA LEU A 175 -9.01 22.05 14.80
C LEU A 175 -10.20 21.19 15.28
N GLU A 176 -10.45 21.14 16.59
CA GLU A 176 -11.60 20.43 17.17
C GLU A 176 -12.93 21.08 16.74
N LEU A 177 -13.00 22.41 16.70
CA LEU A 177 -14.18 23.14 16.22
C LEU A 177 -14.44 22.90 14.72
N GLU A 178 -13.39 22.83 13.90
CA GLU A 178 -13.53 22.48 12.48
C GLU A 178 -13.99 21.04 12.28
N GLN A 179 -13.47 20.08 13.05
CA GLN A 179 -13.95 18.70 13.05
C GLN A 179 -15.43 18.63 13.43
N ARG A 180 -15.84 19.29 14.52
CA ARG A 180 -17.25 19.35 14.93
C ARG A 180 -18.13 20.01 13.88
N ARG A 181 -17.66 21.05 13.18
CA ARG A 181 -18.39 21.67 12.08
C ARG A 181 -18.58 20.70 10.91
N ARG A 182 -17.54 19.97 10.51
CA ARG A 182 -17.64 18.95 9.45
C ARG A 182 -18.60 17.83 9.81
N GLU A 183 -18.54 17.32 11.04
CA GLU A 183 -19.48 16.31 11.53
C GLU A 183 -20.92 16.83 11.56
N ALA A 184 -21.12 18.09 11.95
CA ALA A 184 -22.44 18.73 11.94
C ALA A 184 -22.97 18.90 10.50
N ASP A 185 -22.14 19.35 9.56
CA ASP A 185 -22.50 19.50 8.15
C ASP A 185 -22.84 18.15 7.52
N GLN A 186 -22.09 17.09 7.85
CA GLN A 186 -22.36 15.74 7.38
C GLN A 186 -23.67 15.20 7.95
N LYS A 187 -23.92 15.36 9.26
CA LYS A 187 -25.20 14.98 9.89
C LYS A 187 -26.38 15.76 9.31
N PHE A 188 -26.19 17.04 9.01
CA PHE A 188 -27.21 17.88 8.40
C PHE A 188 -27.52 17.45 6.95
N SER A 189 -26.49 17.09 6.18
CA SER A 189 -26.64 16.55 4.83
C SER A 189 -27.40 15.21 4.86
N LEU A 190 -26.99 14.28 5.73
CA LEU A 190 -27.66 12.99 5.93
C LEU A 190 -29.12 13.17 6.40
N GLY A 191 -29.39 14.15 7.26
CA GLY A 191 -30.75 14.48 7.70
C GLY A 191 -31.65 15.01 6.58
N LYS A 192 -31.11 15.86 5.70
CA LYS A 192 -31.84 16.31 4.50
C LYS A 192 -32.13 15.15 3.56
N GLU A 193 -31.15 14.29 3.32
CA GLU A 193 -31.29 13.13 2.44
C GLU A 193 -32.29 12.12 3.02
N SER A 194 -32.27 11.87 4.33
CA SER A 194 -33.26 11.05 5.02
C SER A 194 -34.68 11.62 4.92
N ASN A 195 -34.86 12.93 5.10
CA ASN A 195 -36.17 13.58 4.96
C ASN A 195 -36.70 13.50 3.52
N ILE A 196 -35.82 13.60 2.52
CA ILE A 196 -36.19 13.47 1.10
C ILE A 196 -36.59 12.02 0.79
N ILE A 197 -35.85 11.04 1.31
CA ILE A 197 -36.18 9.61 1.16
C ILE A 197 -37.53 9.31 1.84
N GLU A 198 -37.77 9.84 3.03
CA GLU A 198 -39.02 9.63 3.77
C GLU A 198 -40.22 10.28 3.05
N ALA A 199 -40.07 11.52 2.56
CA ALA A 199 -41.10 12.18 1.75
C ALA A 199 -41.38 11.44 0.44
N GLY A 200 -40.35 10.89 -0.21
CA GLY A 200 -40.48 10.05 -1.40
C GLY A 200 -41.24 8.75 -1.11
N LYS A 201 -40.95 8.10 0.02
CA LYS A 201 -41.62 6.88 0.46
C LYS A 201 -43.11 7.11 0.75
N VAL A 202 -43.45 8.18 1.47
CA VAL A 202 -44.85 8.56 1.75
C VAL A 202 -45.61 8.85 0.45
N SER A 203 -44.97 9.52 -0.51
CA SER A 203 -45.59 9.83 -1.81
C SER A 203 -45.85 8.57 -2.66
N LEU A 204 -44.90 7.62 -2.64
CA LEU A 204 -45.07 6.33 -3.31
C LEU A 204 -46.17 5.48 -2.67
N GLU A 205 -46.26 5.48 -1.33
CA GLU A 205 -47.30 4.75 -0.61
C GLU A 205 -48.70 5.34 -0.87
N ALA A 206 -48.81 6.67 -0.93
CA ALA A 206 -50.04 7.35 -1.33
C ALA A 206 -50.45 7.02 -2.77
N ALA A 207 -49.49 6.99 -3.70
CA ALA A 207 -49.73 6.62 -5.10
C ALA A 207 -50.16 5.16 -5.24
N ALA A 208 -49.51 4.23 -4.53
CA ALA A 208 -49.85 2.81 -4.53
C ALA A 208 -51.29 2.59 -4.02
N LYS A 209 -51.67 3.27 -2.94
CA LYS A 209 -53.03 3.19 -2.40
C LYS A 209 -54.09 3.78 -3.34
N GLY A 210 -53.75 4.83 -4.09
CA GLY A 210 -54.61 5.39 -5.13
C GLY A 210 -54.89 4.39 -6.25
N VAL A 211 -53.84 3.73 -6.76
CA VAL A 211 -53.96 2.70 -7.81
C VAL A 211 -54.78 1.50 -7.31
N GLU A 212 -54.62 1.08 -6.06
CA GLU A 212 -55.40 -0.01 -5.47
C GLU A 212 -56.90 0.34 -5.35
N LEU A 213 -57.22 1.58 -4.99
CA LEU A 213 -58.60 2.07 -4.94
C LEU A 213 -59.25 2.14 -6.34
N ASP A 214 -58.50 2.57 -7.36
CA ASP A 214 -59.00 2.61 -8.74
C ASP A 214 -59.25 1.20 -9.29
N LEU A 215 -58.33 0.26 -9.04
CA LEU A 215 -58.50 -1.14 -9.46
C LEU A 215 -59.70 -1.80 -8.78
N THR A 216 -59.89 -1.55 -7.47
CA THR A 216 -61.05 -2.10 -6.74
C THR A 216 -62.37 -1.48 -7.21
N ALA A 217 -62.40 -0.18 -7.50
CA ALA A 217 -63.57 0.47 -8.08
C ALA A 217 -63.92 -0.09 -9.47
N GLU A 218 -62.92 -0.35 -10.32
CA GLU A 218 -63.11 -0.95 -11.64
C GLU A 218 -63.60 -2.40 -11.54
N GLN A 219 -63.12 -3.15 -10.55
CA GLN A 219 -63.52 -4.54 -10.32
C GLN A 219 -64.97 -4.65 -9.84
N ILE A 220 -65.39 -3.77 -8.92
CA ILE A 220 -66.80 -3.65 -8.48
C ILE A 220 -67.71 -3.25 -9.65
N ALA A 221 -67.25 -2.35 -10.52
CA ALA A 221 -68.02 -1.96 -11.71
C ALA A 221 -68.20 -3.14 -12.68
N LYS A 222 -67.16 -3.96 -12.90
CA LYS A 222 -67.23 -5.16 -13.75
C LYS A 222 -68.11 -6.27 -13.16
N GLU A 223 -68.08 -6.46 -11.84
CA GLU A 223 -68.95 -7.45 -11.16
C GLU A 223 -70.43 -7.08 -11.25
N ASN A 224 -70.77 -5.79 -11.12
CA ASN A 224 -72.16 -5.32 -11.26
C ASN A 224 -72.70 -5.46 -12.70
N ILE A 225 -71.84 -5.37 -13.72
CA ILE A 225 -72.26 -5.55 -15.12
C ILE A 225 -72.54 -7.02 -15.45
N ASN A 226 -71.81 -7.97 -14.86
CA ASN A 226 -71.99 -9.41 -15.09
C ASN A 226 -73.14 -10.05 -14.28
N ALA A 227 -73.76 -9.31 -13.35
CA ALA A 227 -74.87 -9.78 -12.52
C ALA A 227 -76.27 -9.44 -13.09
N THR A 228 -76.34 -8.94 -14.33
CA THR A 228 -77.58 -8.59 -15.06
C THR A 228 -77.75 -9.49 -16.28
#